data_AF-A0A371XTR2-F1
#
_entry.id   AF-A0A371XTR2-F1
#
_cell.length_a   1.000
_cell.length_b   1.000
_cell.length_c   1.000
_cell.angle_alpha   90.00
_cell.angle_beta   90.00
_cell.angle_gamma   90.00
#
_symmetry.space_group_name_H-M   'P 1'
#
loop_
_entity.id
_entity.type
_entity.pdbx_description
1 polymer ?
#
loop_
_entity_poly.entity_id
_entity_poly.type
_entity_poly.pdbx_seq_one_letter_code
_entity_poly.pdbx_strand_id
1 'polypeptide(L)'
;MTTQTVEYIRYRIPEAQSAEFLAAYTRAAGRLAAAPQCVDYELARCEEDFEHFILRITWTSTEDHIEGFRKSDLFQDFLAEIRPYVGNIDEMRHYKPTSVRGTGASVPSLYDWAGGADAFARLTDVFYAKVLKDDLLGPLFADLPPEHAGHVALWIGEVFGGPSTYSEQQGGHSHMVAKHVGKHITEPQRRRWVNLMHDAADEAGLPSDAEFRSAFSAYIEWGTRLAVYFSGPDADRPAEQPVPLWNWGAAPPYQP
;
A
#
# COMPACT_ATOMS: atom_id res chain seq x y z
N MET A 1 -15.99 -6.00 1.68
CA MET A 1 -14.74 -6.04 2.46
C MET A 1 -14.57 -7.46 2.96
N THR A 2 -13.50 -8.16 2.59
CA THR A 2 -13.18 -9.48 3.13
C THR A 2 -12.95 -9.35 4.63
N THR A 3 -13.72 -10.08 5.43
CA THR A 3 -13.62 -10.01 6.90
C THR A 3 -12.52 -10.96 7.35
N GLN A 4 -11.27 -10.54 7.17
CA GLN A 4 -10.12 -11.27 7.68
C GLN A 4 -10.22 -11.42 9.21
N THR A 5 -9.67 -12.51 9.72
CA THR A 5 -9.56 -12.79 11.15
C THR A 5 -8.10 -13.03 11.51
N VAL A 6 -7.70 -12.70 12.73
CA VAL A 6 -6.35 -12.93 13.23
C VAL A 6 -6.42 -14.00 14.31
N GLU A 7 -5.69 -15.09 14.14
CA GLU A 7 -5.47 -16.09 15.18
C GLU A 7 -4.19 -15.77 15.94
N TYR A 8 -4.29 -15.72 17.27
CA TYR A 8 -3.13 -15.69 18.15
C TYR A 8 -3.03 -17.03 18.88
N ILE A 9 -1.84 -17.63 18.82
CA ILE A 9 -1.48 -18.81 19.59
C ILE A 9 -0.31 -18.44 20.49
N ARG A 10 -0.53 -18.48 21.80
CA ARG A 10 0.50 -18.21 22.81
C ARG A 10 1.05 -19.52 23.31
N TYR A 11 2.37 -19.64 23.28
CA TYR A 11 3.08 -20.78 23.80
C TYR A 11 3.93 -20.39 25.00
N ARG A 12 4.05 -21.33 25.94
CA ARG A 12 5.09 -21.37 26.96
C ARG A 12 5.99 -22.58 26.74
N ILE A 13 7.07 -22.37 26.00
CA ILE A 13 8.06 -23.38 25.63
C ILE A 13 9.24 -23.28 26.60
N PRO A 14 9.62 -24.37 27.31
CA PRO A 14 10.83 -24.36 28.12
C PRO A 14 12.04 -23.91 27.29
N GLU A 15 12.89 -23.06 27.86
CA GLU A 15 14.00 -22.45 27.11
C GLU A 15 14.87 -23.49 26.41
N ALA A 16 15.14 -24.63 27.07
CA ALA A 16 15.90 -25.75 26.52
C ALA A 16 15.29 -26.38 25.25
N GLN A 17 13.99 -26.22 25.00
CA GLN A 17 13.28 -26.72 23.82
C GLN A 17 13.06 -25.65 22.74
N SER A 18 13.42 -24.39 23.01
CA SER A 18 13.12 -23.25 22.11
C SER A 18 13.71 -23.42 20.71
N ALA A 19 14.94 -23.93 20.59
CA ALA A 19 15.58 -24.14 19.30
C ALA A 19 14.86 -25.21 18.46
N GLU A 20 14.46 -26.31 19.10
CA GLU A 20 13.72 -27.39 18.44
C GLU A 20 12.30 -26.95 18.05
N PHE A 21 11.65 -26.14 18.89
CA PHE A 21 10.36 -25.53 18.61
C PHE A 21 10.41 -24.62 17.37
N LEU A 22 11.40 -23.73 17.30
CA LEU A 22 11.59 -22.85 16.14
C LEU A 22 11.88 -23.66 14.86
N ALA A 23 12.70 -24.70 14.96
CA ALA A 23 12.99 -25.58 13.83
C ALA A 23 11.73 -26.34 13.36
N ALA A 24 10.88 -26.80 14.29
CA ALA A 24 9.60 -27.44 13.96
C ALA A 24 8.66 -26.47 13.24
N TYR A 25 8.53 -25.25 13.74
CA TYR A 25 7.73 -24.22 13.07
C TYR A 25 8.28 -23.82 11.71
N THR A 26 9.60 -23.80 11.54
CA THR A 26 10.24 -23.55 10.23
C THR A 26 9.84 -24.61 9.20
N ARG A 27 9.78 -25.89 9.59
CA ARG A 27 9.30 -26.97 8.72
C ARG A 27 7.79 -26.86 8.46
N ALA A 28 7.02 -26.57 9.50
CA ALA A 28 5.56 -26.46 9.42
C ALA A 28 5.08 -25.24 8.60
N ALA A 29 5.86 -24.14 8.59
CA ALA A 29 5.53 -22.89 7.91
C ALA A 29 5.26 -23.06 6.41
N GLY A 30 5.90 -24.03 5.74
CA GLY A 30 5.62 -24.35 4.34
C GLY A 30 4.17 -24.76 4.08
N ARG A 31 3.48 -25.33 5.08
CA ARG A 31 2.05 -25.71 4.98
C ARG A 31 1.13 -24.51 5.13
N LEU A 32 1.49 -23.56 5.99
CA LEU A 32 0.79 -22.27 6.09
C LEU A 32 0.96 -21.47 4.79
N ALA A 33 2.18 -21.38 4.26
CA ALA A 33 2.47 -20.68 3.01
C ALA A 33 1.73 -21.25 1.79
N ALA A 34 1.47 -22.56 1.78
CA ALA A 34 0.74 -23.23 0.69
C ALA A 34 -0.79 -23.13 0.82
N ALA A 35 -1.32 -22.73 1.98
CA ALA A 35 -2.75 -22.72 2.23
C ALA A 35 -3.38 -21.44 1.67
N PRO A 36 -4.33 -21.52 0.72
CA PRO A 36 -4.95 -20.33 0.13
C PRO A 36 -5.78 -19.51 1.12
N GLN A 37 -6.18 -20.10 2.25
CA GLN A 37 -6.89 -19.43 3.33
C GLN A 37 -5.95 -18.62 4.25
N CYS A 38 -4.64 -18.94 4.23
CA CYS A 38 -3.64 -18.26 5.05
C CYS A 38 -3.15 -17.01 4.31
N VAL A 39 -3.44 -15.83 4.87
CA VAL A 39 -3.03 -14.54 4.30
C VAL A 39 -1.59 -14.22 4.66
N ASP A 40 -1.24 -14.32 5.94
CA ASP A 40 0.11 -14.14 6.47
C ASP A 40 0.29 -14.88 7.80
N TYR A 41 1.52 -15.02 8.26
CA TYR A 41 1.84 -15.56 9.58
C TYR A 41 3.18 -15.03 10.10
N GLU A 42 3.32 -14.98 11.42
CA GLU A 42 4.51 -14.52 12.13
C GLU A 42 4.65 -15.28 13.45
N LEU A 43 5.81 -15.85 13.73
CA LEU A 43 6.16 -16.40 15.04
C LEU A 43 7.17 -15.48 15.71
N ALA A 44 6.76 -14.83 16.79
CA ALA A 44 7.60 -13.98 17.62
C ALA A 44 7.97 -14.69 18.93
N ARG A 45 9.17 -14.41 19.44
CA ARG A 45 9.61 -14.77 20.80
C ARG A 45 9.71 -13.50 21.62
N CYS A 46 9.24 -13.52 22.86
CA CYS A 46 9.42 -12.41 23.79
C CYS A 46 10.91 -12.21 24.09
N GLU A 47 11.37 -10.96 24.12
CA GLU A 47 12.77 -10.64 24.41
C GLU A 47 13.03 -10.51 25.92
N GLU A 48 11.98 -10.30 26.72
CA GLU A 48 12.05 -10.20 28.18
C GLU A 48 11.86 -11.55 28.88
N ASP A 49 11.19 -12.52 28.24
CA ASP A 49 10.95 -13.86 28.76
C ASP A 49 11.02 -14.89 27.61
N PHE A 50 12.17 -15.56 27.51
CA PHE A 50 12.47 -16.45 26.38
C PHE A 50 11.65 -17.74 26.34
N GLU A 51 10.84 -18.05 27.36
CA GLU A 51 9.90 -19.17 27.30
C GLU A 51 8.64 -18.83 26.48
N HIS A 52 8.38 -17.54 26.23
CA HIS A 52 7.13 -17.10 25.63
C HIS A 52 7.26 -16.87 24.13
N PHE A 53 6.37 -17.51 23.37
CA PHE A 53 6.22 -17.31 21.94
C PHE A 53 4.78 -16.92 21.60
N ILE A 54 4.61 -16.11 20.55
CA ILE A 54 3.32 -15.78 19.97
C ILE A 54 3.37 -16.07 18.49
N LEU A 55 2.52 -17.00 18.04
CA LEU A 55 2.22 -17.18 16.63
C LEU A 55 0.98 -16.35 16.29
N ARG A 56 1.13 -15.43 15.35
CA ARG A 56 0.05 -14.70 14.71
C ARG A 56 -0.19 -15.29 13.33
N ILE A 57 -1.43 -15.64 13.00
CA ILE A 57 -1.82 -16.04 11.63
C ILE A 57 -3.02 -15.21 11.21
N THR A 58 -2.94 -14.56 10.04
CA THR A 58 -4.09 -13.90 9.43
C THR A 58 -4.76 -14.87 8.46
N TRP A 59 -6.05 -15.11 8.65
CA TRP A 59 -6.87 -15.97 7.80
C TRP A 59 -7.87 -15.14 7.00
N THR A 60 -8.29 -15.65 5.84
CA THR A 60 -9.35 -15.02 5.03
C THR A 60 -10.67 -14.88 5.79
N SER A 61 -10.99 -15.85 6.66
CA SER A 61 -12.04 -15.79 7.67
C SER A 61 -11.86 -16.90 8.73
N THR A 62 -12.59 -16.84 9.85
CA THR A 62 -12.57 -17.93 10.86
C THR A 62 -13.12 -19.22 10.27
N GLU A 63 -14.16 -19.14 9.45
CA GLU A 63 -14.76 -20.30 8.79
C GLU A 63 -13.78 -20.96 7.84
N ASP A 64 -13.09 -20.19 6.98
CA ASP A 64 -12.09 -20.72 6.04
C ASP A 64 -10.94 -21.44 6.75
N HIS A 65 -10.53 -20.95 7.92
CA HIS A 65 -9.54 -21.65 8.74
C HIS A 65 -10.07 -22.98 9.29
N ILE A 66 -11.26 -22.98 9.92
CA ILE A 66 -11.81 -24.15 10.61
C ILE A 66 -12.33 -25.23 9.65
N GLU A 67 -12.96 -24.80 8.57
CA GLU A 67 -13.57 -25.70 7.59
C GLU A 67 -12.65 -26.00 6.41
N GLY A 68 -11.74 -25.07 6.07
CA GLY A 68 -10.75 -25.24 5.02
C GLY A 68 -9.43 -25.82 5.53
N PHE A 69 -8.57 -24.98 6.12
CA PHE A 69 -7.21 -25.40 6.49
C PHE A 69 -7.21 -26.57 7.48
N ARG A 70 -7.94 -26.47 8.61
CA ARG A 70 -7.99 -27.51 9.67
C ARG A 70 -8.48 -28.88 9.20
N LYS A 71 -9.21 -28.95 8.07
CA LYS A 71 -9.71 -30.21 7.49
C LYS A 71 -8.88 -30.70 6.31
N SER A 72 -7.86 -29.94 5.90
CA SER A 72 -7.01 -30.26 4.76
C SER A 72 -5.85 -31.18 5.12
N ASP A 73 -5.24 -31.80 4.10
CA ASP A 73 -4.00 -32.57 4.25
C ASP A 73 -2.82 -31.69 4.71
N LEU A 74 -2.82 -30.40 4.32
CA LEU A 74 -1.81 -29.44 4.78
C LEU A 74 -1.79 -29.32 6.30
N PHE A 75 -2.97 -29.37 6.95
CA PHE A 75 -3.05 -29.34 8.41
C PHE A 75 -2.54 -30.63 9.06
N GLN A 76 -2.72 -31.80 8.43
CA GLN A 76 -2.22 -33.05 9.00
C GLN A 76 -0.68 -33.02 9.08
N ASP A 77 -0.02 -32.58 8.01
CA ASP A 77 1.43 -32.41 7.97
C ASP A 77 1.90 -31.32 8.94
N PHE A 78 1.21 -30.18 8.98
CA PHE A 78 1.49 -29.10 9.93
C PHE A 78 1.40 -29.59 11.37
N LEU A 79 0.31 -30.30 11.70
CA LEU A 79 0.06 -30.82 13.03
C LEU A 79 1.10 -31.88 13.41
N ALA A 80 1.59 -32.69 12.48
CA ALA A 80 2.62 -33.69 12.76
C ALA A 80 3.89 -33.05 13.34
N GLU A 81 4.32 -31.91 12.80
CA GLU A 81 5.47 -31.14 13.29
C GLU A 81 5.21 -30.46 14.64
N ILE A 82 4.00 -29.92 14.84
CA ILE A 82 3.68 -29.08 16.01
C ILE A 82 3.10 -29.88 17.18
N ARG A 83 2.64 -31.12 16.95
CA ARG A 83 2.02 -31.99 17.97
C ARG A 83 2.81 -32.07 19.28
N PRO A 84 4.15 -32.17 19.31
CA PRO A 84 4.91 -32.22 20.57
C PRO A 84 4.67 -31.01 21.48
N TYR A 85 4.33 -29.85 20.92
CA TYR A 85 4.22 -28.59 21.63
C TYR A 85 2.79 -28.15 21.91
N VAL A 86 1.78 -28.96 21.53
CA VAL A 86 0.36 -28.64 21.78
C VAL A 86 0.07 -28.50 23.28
N GLY A 87 0.77 -29.26 24.12
CA GLY A 87 0.64 -29.15 25.59
C GLY A 87 1.19 -27.85 26.18
N ASN A 88 1.94 -27.06 25.39
CA ASN A 88 2.53 -25.79 25.80
C ASN A 88 1.70 -24.58 25.38
N ILE A 89 0.50 -24.79 24.85
CA ILE A 89 -0.37 -23.71 24.37
C ILE A 89 -1.16 -23.13 25.54
N ASP A 90 -0.90 -21.87 25.85
CA ASP A 90 -1.65 -21.11 26.85
C ASP A 90 -2.92 -20.48 26.25
N GLU A 91 -2.88 -20.15 24.95
CA GLU A 91 -4.00 -19.53 24.24
C GLU A 91 -3.99 -19.92 22.76
N MET A 92 -5.17 -20.13 22.18
CA MET A 92 -5.39 -20.30 20.74
C MET A 92 -6.78 -19.75 20.43
N ARG A 93 -6.86 -18.53 19.91
CA ARG A 93 -8.14 -17.82 19.68
C ARG A 93 -8.11 -16.95 18.43
N HIS A 94 -9.29 -16.76 17.85
CA HIS A 94 -9.53 -15.85 16.72
C HIS A 94 -10.05 -14.49 17.19
N TYR A 95 -9.54 -13.43 16.59
CA TYR A 95 -9.88 -12.04 16.88
C TYR A 95 -10.21 -11.31 15.60
N LYS A 96 -11.30 -10.55 15.64
CA LYS A 96 -11.67 -9.65 14.54
C LYS A 96 -10.85 -8.35 14.65
N PRO A 97 -10.10 -7.95 13.62
CA PRO A 97 -9.46 -6.64 13.58
C PRO A 97 -10.47 -5.50 13.80
N THR A 98 -10.08 -4.49 14.56
CA THR A 98 -10.90 -3.29 14.81
C THR A 98 -10.50 -2.16 13.86
N SER A 99 -11.19 -1.03 13.96
CA SER A 99 -10.81 0.20 13.25
C SER A 99 -9.52 0.83 13.78
N VAL A 100 -9.05 0.43 14.96
CA VAL A 100 -7.82 0.96 15.56
C VAL A 100 -6.61 0.25 14.94
N ARG A 101 -6.08 0.82 13.87
CA ARG A 101 -4.92 0.33 13.12
C ARG A 101 -4.19 1.48 12.43
N GLY A 102 -2.89 1.33 12.20
CA GLY A 102 -2.07 2.32 11.49
C GLY A 102 -0.70 1.75 11.16
N THR A 103 0.07 2.51 10.39
CA THR A 103 1.41 2.11 9.92
C THR A 103 2.54 2.56 10.85
N GLY A 104 2.23 3.24 11.95
CA GLY A 104 3.22 3.91 12.79
C GLY A 104 3.94 5.04 12.06
N ALA A 105 5.04 5.53 12.64
CA ALA A 105 5.85 6.63 12.10
C ALA A 105 7.31 6.24 11.83
N SER A 106 7.66 4.94 11.93
CA SER A 106 9.02 4.45 11.73
C SER A 106 9.49 4.56 10.28
N VAL A 107 8.56 4.61 9.32
CA VAL A 107 8.80 4.92 7.92
C VAL A 107 8.02 6.21 7.59
N PRO A 108 8.68 7.27 7.10
CA PRO A 108 7.99 8.51 6.76
C PRO A 108 7.01 8.29 5.60
N SER A 109 6.01 9.15 5.46
CA SER A 109 5.19 9.16 4.24
C SER A 109 6.02 9.62 3.03
N LEU A 110 5.57 9.31 1.81
CA LEU A 110 6.20 9.87 0.61
C LEU A 110 6.10 11.40 0.61
N TYR A 111 5.02 11.94 1.18
CA TYR A 111 4.81 13.37 1.34
C TYR A 111 5.89 14.01 2.21
N ASP A 112 6.11 13.47 3.42
CA ASP A 112 7.10 13.99 4.36
C ASP A 112 8.52 13.83 3.79
N TRP A 113 8.82 12.67 3.18
CA TRP A 113 10.12 12.42 2.56
C TRP A 113 10.41 13.37 1.40
N ALA A 114 9.40 13.73 0.61
CA ALA A 114 9.53 14.69 -0.48
C ALA A 114 9.84 16.12 0.00
N GLY A 115 9.59 16.44 1.27
CA GLY A 115 9.69 17.80 1.83
C GLY A 115 8.34 18.51 1.96
N GLY A 116 7.23 17.76 1.99
CA GLY A 116 5.89 18.27 2.28
C GLY A 116 5.32 19.22 1.22
N ALA A 117 4.41 20.10 1.64
CA ALA A 117 3.62 20.96 0.76
C ALA A 117 4.49 21.76 -0.23
N ASP A 118 5.59 22.35 0.26
CA ASP A 118 6.46 23.18 -0.56
C ASP A 118 7.10 22.40 -1.71
N ALA A 119 7.39 21.11 -1.52
CA ALA A 119 7.96 20.28 -2.57
C ALA A 119 6.96 20.00 -3.69
N PHE A 120 5.70 19.68 -3.35
CA PHE A 120 4.66 19.45 -4.36
C PHE A 120 4.23 20.74 -5.05
N ALA A 121 4.21 21.88 -4.35
CA ALA A 121 3.98 23.18 -4.96
C ALA A 121 5.04 23.47 -6.05
N ARG A 122 6.34 23.33 -5.70
CA ARG A 122 7.44 23.47 -6.67
C ARG A 122 7.33 22.49 -7.84
N LEU A 123 7.02 21.22 -7.56
CA LEU A 123 6.81 20.20 -8.58
C LEU A 123 5.77 20.67 -9.61
N THR A 124 4.61 21.11 -9.13
CA THR A 124 3.54 21.52 -10.03
C THR A 124 3.85 22.82 -10.75
N ASP A 125 4.52 23.78 -10.11
CA ASP A 125 4.94 25.03 -10.76
C ASP A 125 5.88 24.75 -11.95
N VAL A 126 6.89 23.90 -11.71
CA VAL A 126 7.84 23.47 -12.76
C VAL A 126 7.12 22.68 -13.85
N PHE A 127 6.24 21.76 -13.48
CA PHE A 127 5.47 20.97 -14.43
C PHE A 127 4.59 21.85 -15.33
N TYR A 128 3.83 22.78 -14.76
CA TYR A 128 2.94 23.64 -15.54
C TYR A 128 3.70 24.64 -16.41
N ALA A 129 4.86 25.14 -15.95
CA ALA A 129 5.76 25.95 -16.78
C ALA A 129 6.27 25.23 -18.03
N LYS A 130 6.35 23.89 -17.98
CA LYS A 130 6.73 23.01 -19.11
C LYS A 130 5.52 22.62 -19.96
N VAL A 131 4.47 22.09 -19.35
CA VAL A 131 3.33 21.47 -20.07
C VAL A 131 2.57 22.47 -20.94
N LEU A 132 2.48 23.73 -20.51
CA LEU A 132 1.83 24.80 -21.27
C LEU A 132 2.59 25.16 -22.55
N LYS A 133 3.89 24.83 -22.64
CA LYS A 133 4.75 25.06 -23.82
C LYS A 133 4.94 23.79 -24.66
N ASP A 134 4.35 22.67 -24.27
CA ASP A 134 4.50 21.42 -24.97
C ASP A 134 3.53 21.33 -26.16
N ASP A 135 4.03 21.03 -27.36
CA ASP A 135 3.21 21.02 -28.57
C ASP A 135 2.07 19.99 -28.52
N LEU A 136 2.27 18.86 -27.84
CA LEU A 136 1.30 17.77 -27.77
C LEU A 136 0.30 17.95 -26.63
N LEU A 137 0.76 18.44 -25.48
CA LEU A 137 -0.04 18.58 -24.26
C LEU A 137 -0.63 19.96 -24.05
N GLY A 138 0.04 21.03 -24.50
CA GLY A 138 -0.39 22.41 -24.32
C GLY A 138 -1.87 22.65 -24.65
N PRO A 139 -2.41 22.12 -25.78
CA PRO A 139 -3.83 22.26 -26.10
C PRO A 139 -4.80 21.68 -25.05
N LEU A 140 -4.42 20.64 -24.30
CA LEU A 140 -5.25 20.08 -23.22
C LEU A 140 -5.35 21.02 -22.01
N PHE A 141 -4.41 21.95 -21.88
CA PHE A 141 -4.21 22.84 -20.73
C PHE A 141 -4.38 24.34 -21.07
N ALA A 142 -4.89 24.67 -22.25
CA ALA A 142 -4.95 26.06 -22.72
C ALA A 142 -5.84 26.99 -21.86
N ASP A 143 -6.92 26.45 -21.28
CA ASP A 143 -7.92 27.22 -20.52
C ASP A 143 -7.89 26.89 -19.01
N LEU A 144 -6.69 26.66 -18.46
CA LEU A 144 -6.56 26.36 -17.05
C LEU A 144 -6.78 27.59 -16.17
N PRO A 145 -7.54 27.46 -15.07
CA PRO A 145 -7.61 28.53 -14.09
C PRO A 145 -6.28 28.63 -13.30
N PRO A 146 -5.92 29.83 -12.79
CA PRO A 146 -4.63 30.06 -12.12
C PRO A 146 -4.35 29.12 -10.94
N GLU A 147 -5.39 28.69 -10.23
CA GLU A 147 -5.30 27.81 -9.07
C GLU A 147 -5.07 26.33 -9.41
N HIS A 148 -5.13 25.94 -10.69
CA HIS A 148 -5.09 24.53 -11.09
C HIS A 148 -3.81 23.82 -10.64
N ALA A 149 -2.65 24.48 -10.73
CA ALA A 149 -1.37 23.93 -10.27
C ALA A 149 -1.42 23.58 -8.77
N GLY A 150 -1.91 24.52 -7.96
CA GLY A 150 -2.08 24.31 -6.51
C GLY A 150 -3.03 23.17 -6.19
N HIS A 151 -4.14 23.02 -6.93
CA HIS A 151 -5.05 21.89 -6.73
C HIS A 151 -4.39 20.54 -7.06
N VAL A 152 -3.55 20.47 -8.09
CA VAL A 152 -2.79 19.24 -8.40
C VAL A 152 -1.73 18.96 -7.32
N ALA A 153 -1.10 19.98 -6.74
CA ALA A 153 -0.16 19.80 -5.64
C ALA A 153 -0.84 19.22 -4.39
N LEU A 154 -2.03 19.74 -4.05
CA LEU A 154 -2.84 19.22 -2.95
C LEU A 154 -3.26 17.77 -3.22
N TRP A 155 -3.68 17.45 -4.45
CA TRP A 155 -4.06 16.08 -4.83
C TRP A 155 -2.91 15.10 -4.66
N ILE A 156 -1.76 15.36 -5.29
CA ILE A 156 -0.60 14.46 -5.22
C ILE A 156 -0.11 14.35 -3.77
N GLY A 157 -0.09 15.47 -3.04
CA GLY A 157 0.34 15.49 -1.64
C GLY A 157 -0.54 14.62 -0.74
N GLU A 158 -1.86 14.72 -0.87
CA GLU A 158 -2.81 13.89 -0.12
C GLU A 158 -2.65 12.40 -0.45
N VAL A 159 -2.52 12.06 -1.73
CA VAL A 159 -2.27 10.68 -2.17
C VAL A 159 -0.99 10.12 -1.54
N PHE A 160 0.04 10.94 -1.36
CA PHE A 160 1.35 10.55 -0.85
C PHE A 160 1.42 10.48 0.67
N GLY A 161 0.27 10.57 1.35
CA GLY A 161 0.14 10.49 2.80
C GLY A 161 0.20 11.84 3.52
N GLY A 162 0.10 12.95 2.78
CA GLY A 162 -0.07 14.28 3.34
C GLY A 162 -1.49 14.57 3.84
N PRO A 163 -1.77 15.81 4.28
CA PRO A 163 -3.08 16.22 4.79
C PRO A 163 -4.22 16.05 3.77
N SER A 164 -5.45 15.84 4.26
CA SER A 164 -6.69 15.67 3.47
C SER A 164 -7.25 16.95 2.82
N THR A 165 -6.38 17.94 2.58
CA THR A 165 -6.78 19.29 2.16
C THR A 165 -7.45 19.30 0.79
N TYR A 166 -7.05 18.44 -0.15
CA TYR A 166 -7.73 18.35 -1.45
C TYR A 166 -9.14 17.79 -1.28
N SER A 167 -9.30 16.72 -0.50
CA SER A 167 -10.62 16.16 -0.19
C SER A 167 -11.54 17.17 0.46
N GLU A 168 -11.05 17.90 1.46
CA GLU A 168 -11.81 18.90 2.21
C GLU A 168 -12.24 20.10 1.35
N GLN A 169 -11.36 20.57 0.47
CA GLN A 169 -11.60 21.82 -0.28
C GLN A 169 -12.18 21.59 -1.68
N GLN A 170 -11.83 20.48 -2.33
CA GLN A 170 -12.17 20.22 -3.73
C GLN A 170 -13.19 19.08 -3.88
N GLY A 171 -13.44 18.27 -2.86
CA GLY A 171 -14.40 17.14 -2.94
C GLY A 171 -13.79 15.82 -3.36
N GLY A 172 -12.46 15.67 -3.19
CA GLY A 172 -11.78 14.38 -3.25
C GLY A 172 -11.80 13.69 -4.61
N HIS A 173 -11.71 12.36 -4.59
CA HIS A 173 -11.55 11.55 -5.80
C HIS A 173 -12.65 11.81 -6.85
N SER A 174 -13.91 11.94 -6.44
CA SER A 174 -15.04 12.23 -7.33
C SER A 174 -14.84 13.53 -8.12
N HIS A 175 -14.35 14.58 -7.46
CA HIS A 175 -14.02 15.85 -8.14
C HIS A 175 -12.88 15.68 -9.13
N MET A 176 -11.81 14.97 -8.75
CA MET A 176 -10.67 14.73 -9.63
C MET A 176 -11.14 14.06 -10.93
N VAL A 177 -11.88 12.96 -10.82
CA VAL A 177 -12.41 12.20 -11.97
C VAL A 177 -13.24 13.11 -12.88
N ALA A 178 -14.13 13.92 -12.31
CA ALA A 178 -14.96 14.84 -13.09
C ALA A 178 -14.13 15.84 -13.93
N LYS A 179 -12.91 16.20 -13.52
CA LYS A 179 -12.02 17.08 -14.31
C LYS A 179 -11.40 16.42 -15.54
N HIS A 180 -11.43 15.10 -15.62
CA HIS A 180 -10.83 14.34 -16.72
C HIS A 180 -11.87 13.83 -17.74
N VAL A 181 -13.14 13.76 -17.35
CA VAL A 181 -14.24 13.32 -18.23
C VAL A 181 -14.32 14.16 -19.50
N GLY A 182 -14.43 13.49 -20.65
CA GLY A 182 -14.59 14.13 -21.96
C GLY A 182 -13.34 14.80 -22.51
N LYS A 183 -12.17 14.63 -21.86
CA LYS A 183 -10.89 15.16 -22.35
C LYS A 183 -10.26 14.32 -23.47
N HIS A 184 -10.75 13.09 -23.70
CA HIS A 184 -10.26 12.19 -24.75
C HIS A 184 -8.73 12.05 -24.77
N ILE A 185 -8.14 11.84 -23.59
CA ILE A 185 -6.69 11.76 -23.43
C ILE A 185 -6.18 10.51 -24.15
N THR A 186 -5.23 10.71 -25.05
CA THR A 186 -4.62 9.62 -25.84
C THR A 186 -3.38 9.05 -25.16
N GLU A 187 -2.99 7.81 -25.51
CA GLU A 187 -1.77 7.20 -24.99
C GLU A 187 -0.48 8.00 -25.27
N PRO A 188 -0.28 8.61 -26.46
CA PRO A 188 0.85 9.52 -26.69
C PRO A 188 0.86 10.71 -25.72
N GLN A 189 -0.30 11.34 -25.46
CA GLN A 189 -0.40 12.42 -24.49
C GLN A 189 -0.08 11.92 -23.08
N ARG A 190 -0.65 10.79 -22.66
CA ARG A 190 -0.37 10.19 -21.35
C ARG A 190 1.13 9.96 -21.13
N ARG A 191 1.81 9.30 -22.08
CA ARG A 191 3.25 9.04 -21.98
C ARG A 191 4.08 10.32 -21.95
N ARG A 192 3.69 11.33 -22.75
CA ARG A 192 4.36 12.63 -22.73
C ARG A 192 4.19 13.32 -21.38
N TRP A 193 3.01 13.22 -20.78
CA TRP A 193 2.71 13.79 -19.47
C TRP A 193 3.57 13.15 -18.39
N VAL A 194 3.68 11.81 -18.40
CA VAL A 194 4.55 11.05 -17.49
C VAL A 194 6.00 11.54 -17.60
N ASN A 195 6.53 11.64 -18.81
CA ASN A 195 7.91 12.11 -19.02
C ASN A 195 8.12 13.54 -18.47
N LEU A 196 7.22 14.48 -18.78
CA LEU A 196 7.33 15.84 -18.27
C LEU A 196 7.21 15.92 -16.74
N MET A 197 6.42 15.05 -16.14
CA MET A 197 6.29 14.98 -14.68
C MET A 197 7.59 14.46 -14.02
N HIS A 198 8.27 13.51 -14.66
CA HIS A 198 9.60 13.07 -14.21
C HIS A 198 10.66 14.17 -14.36
N ASP A 199 10.71 14.84 -15.51
CA ASP A 199 11.62 15.97 -15.74
C ASP A 199 11.35 17.10 -14.71
N ALA A 200 10.08 17.36 -14.40
CA ALA A 200 9.69 18.36 -13.40
C ALA A 200 10.09 17.94 -11.98
N ALA A 201 10.00 16.66 -11.63
CA ALA A 201 10.44 16.16 -10.33
C ALA A 201 11.96 16.31 -10.12
N ASP A 202 12.77 16.14 -11.16
CA ASP A 202 14.21 16.40 -11.10
C ASP A 202 14.50 17.89 -10.88
N GLU A 203 13.89 18.76 -11.69
CA GLU A 203 14.14 20.21 -11.61
C GLU A 203 13.56 20.86 -10.35
N ALA A 204 12.44 20.36 -9.82
CA ALA A 204 11.85 20.82 -8.56
C ALA A 204 12.62 20.36 -7.32
N GLY A 205 13.63 19.49 -7.49
CA GLY A 205 14.47 18.98 -6.42
C GLY A 205 13.77 17.96 -5.53
N LEU A 206 12.86 17.15 -6.08
CA LEU A 206 12.30 16.00 -5.35
C LEU A 206 13.39 14.95 -5.09
N PRO A 207 13.30 14.16 -4.01
CA PRO A 207 14.29 13.13 -3.69
C PRO A 207 14.58 12.21 -4.86
N SER A 208 15.85 11.92 -5.11
CA SER A 208 16.31 11.09 -6.24
C SER A 208 16.78 9.69 -5.82
N ASP A 209 16.60 9.34 -4.56
CA ASP A 209 16.82 7.98 -4.07
C ASP A 209 15.91 6.98 -4.80
N ALA A 210 16.40 5.74 -4.94
CA ALA A 210 15.77 4.72 -5.77
C ALA A 210 14.37 4.36 -5.25
N GLU A 211 14.21 4.37 -3.93
CA GLU A 211 13.01 4.05 -3.19
C GLU A 211 11.91 5.07 -3.51
N PHE A 212 12.19 6.37 -3.34
CA PHE A 212 11.23 7.42 -3.62
C PHE A 212 10.88 7.46 -5.10
N ARG A 213 11.88 7.37 -5.98
CA ARG A 213 11.66 7.42 -7.43
C ARG A 213 10.90 6.20 -7.94
N SER A 214 11.10 5.03 -7.36
CA SER A 214 10.30 3.84 -7.66
C SER A 214 8.83 4.08 -7.31
N ALA A 215 8.55 4.52 -6.08
CA ALA A 215 7.19 4.75 -5.61
C ALA A 215 6.48 5.87 -6.38
N PHE A 216 7.17 7.00 -6.61
CA PHE A 216 6.68 8.11 -7.43
C PHE A 216 6.35 7.67 -8.85
N SER A 217 7.26 6.96 -9.52
CA SER A 217 7.04 6.46 -10.89
C SER A 217 5.83 5.53 -10.96
N ALA A 218 5.69 4.62 -9.99
CA ALA A 218 4.59 3.67 -9.95
C ALA A 218 3.23 4.37 -9.82
N TYR A 219 3.13 5.39 -8.96
CA TYR A 219 1.91 6.18 -8.83
C TYR A 219 1.60 6.98 -10.10
N ILE A 220 2.59 7.71 -10.62
CA ILE A 220 2.42 8.53 -11.82
C ILE A 220 1.97 7.69 -13.01
N GLU A 221 2.54 6.50 -13.18
CA GLU A 221 2.07 5.56 -14.19
C GLU A 221 0.60 5.19 -13.92
N TRP A 222 0.32 4.61 -12.75
CA TRP A 222 -1.01 4.08 -12.42
C TRP A 222 -2.11 5.13 -12.53
N GLY A 223 -1.89 6.33 -11.97
CA GLY A 223 -2.85 7.42 -11.98
C GLY A 223 -3.14 7.94 -13.38
N THR A 224 -2.13 8.00 -14.25
CA THR A 224 -2.33 8.47 -15.63
C THR A 224 -3.10 7.48 -16.50
N ARG A 225 -3.07 6.17 -16.19
CA ARG A 225 -3.95 5.18 -16.84
C ARG A 225 -5.41 5.39 -16.49
N LEU A 226 -5.70 5.74 -15.23
CA LEU A 226 -7.05 6.10 -14.80
C LEU A 226 -7.52 7.39 -15.49
N ALA A 227 -6.64 8.37 -15.64
CA ALA A 227 -6.95 9.59 -16.39
C ALA A 227 -7.36 9.28 -17.85
N VAL A 228 -6.65 8.38 -18.54
CA VAL A 228 -7.03 7.91 -19.87
C VAL A 228 -8.41 7.25 -19.85
N TYR A 229 -8.61 6.28 -18.94
CA TYR A 229 -9.88 5.57 -18.81
C TYR A 229 -11.06 6.52 -18.58
N PHE A 230 -10.97 7.42 -17.59
CA PHE A 230 -12.05 8.34 -17.26
C PHE A 230 -12.27 9.44 -18.29
N SER A 231 -11.30 9.70 -19.17
CA SER A 231 -11.45 10.69 -20.24
C SER A 231 -12.19 10.17 -21.48
N GLY A 232 -12.41 8.86 -21.58
CA GLY A 232 -13.08 8.22 -22.70
C GLY A 232 -14.58 8.53 -22.79
N PRO A 233 -15.19 8.38 -23.98
CA PRO A 233 -16.62 8.65 -24.21
C PRO A 233 -17.55 7.71 -23.43
N ASP A 234 -17.10 6.47 -23.20
CA ASP A 234 -17.88 5.40 -22.57
C ASP A 234 -17.46 5.17 -21.11
N ALA A 235 -16.78 6.14 -20.50
CA ALA A 235 -16.31 6.01 -19.12
C ALA A 235 -17.49 6.04 -18.14
N ASP A 236 -17.71 4.94 -17.42
CA ASP A 236 -18.66 4.92 -16.31
C ASP A 236 -18.15 5.83 -15.19
N ARG A 237 -19.06 6.63 -14.62
CA ARG A 237 -18.73 7.39 -13.41
C ARG A 237 -18.51 6.38 -12.28
N PRO A 238 -17.31 6.33 -11.69
CA PRO A 238 -17.08 5.43 -10.57
C PRO A 238 -18.03 5.80 -9.42
N ALA A 239 -18.48 4.79 -8.67
CA ALA A 239 -19.09 5.03 -7.37
C ALA A 239 -18.11 5.85 -6.50
N GLU A 240 -18.63 6.55 -5.50
CA GLU A 240 -17.81 7.33 -4.57
C GLU A 240 -16.70 6.46 -3.98
N GLN A 241 -15.46 6.90 -4.17
CA GLN A 241 -14.25 6.20 -3.76
C GLN A 241 -13.39 7.14 -2.92
N PRO A 242 -12.66 6.62 -1.93
CA PRO A 242 -11.69 7.41 -1.21
C PRO A 242 -10.56 7.85 -2.13
N VAL A 243 -9.86 8.92 -1.75
CA VAL A 243 -8.58 9.28 -2.39
C VAL A 243 -7.62 8.09 -2.22
N PRO A 244 -6.92 7.66 -3.29
CA PRO A 244 -5.96 6.57 -3.18
C PRO A 244 -4.83 6.97 -2.24
N LEU A 245 -4.45 6.07 -1.34
CA LEU A 245 -3.25 6.23 -0.52
C LEU A 245 -2.11 5.43 -1.16
N TRP A 246 -1.05 6.13 -1.58
CA TRP A 246 0.13 5.52 -2.18
C TRP A 246 1.29 5.49 -1.18
N ASN A 247 1.94 4.34 -1.06
CA ASN A 247 3.06 4.13 -0.15
C ASN A 247 4.28 3.56 -0.90
N TRP A 248 5.32 3.16 -0.16
CA TRP A 248 6.64 2.82 -0.68
C TRP A 248 6.79 1.50 -1.49
N GLY A 249 5.74 0.71 -1.74
CA GLY A 249 5.91 -0.62 -2.39
C GLY A 249 6.58 -0.54 -3.78
N ALA A 250 7.59 -1.35 -4.16
CA ALA A 250 7.82 -2.78 -3.90
C ALA A 250 9.28 -3.19 -3.53
N ALA A 251 10.16 -2.28 -3.12
CA ALA A 251 11.50 -2.66 -2.66
C ALA A 251 11.81 -2.02 -1.30
N PRO A 252 12.24 -2.79 -0.29
CA PRO A 252 12.84 -2.19 0.90
C PRO A 252 14.11 -1.42 0.50
N PRO A 253 14.47 -0.36 1.24
CA PRO A 253 15.64 0.44 0.92
C PRO A 253 16.91 -0.39 0.77
N TYR A 254 17.69 -0.12 -0.28
CA TYR A 254 18.98 -0.78 -0.46
C TYR A 254 19.94 -0.37 0.67
N GLN A 255 20.42 -1.36 1.43
CA GLN A 255 21.47 -1.14 2.43
C GLN A 255 22.82 -1.57 1.85
N PRO A 256 23.73 -0.61 1.53
CA PRO A 256 25.07 -0.90 1.02
C PRO A 256 26.00 -1.54 2.07
#